data_AF-A0A6J4RAG6-F1
#
_entry.id   AF-A0A6J4RAG6-F1
#
_cell.length_a   1.000
_cell.length_b   1.000
_cell.length_c   1.000
_cell.angle_alpha   90.00
_cell.angle_beta   90.00
_cell.angle_gamma   90.00
#
_symmetry.space_group_name_H-M   'P 1'
#
loop_
_entity.id
_entity.type
_entity.pdbx_description
1 polymer ?
#
loop_
_entity_poly.entity_id
_entity_poly.type
_entity_poly.pdbx_seq_one_letter_code
_entity_poly.pdbx_strand_id
1 'polypeptide(L)'
;MGLKDRIRRLEKEAEGEMVLVPQKDGTVRRFPQSALQESFMTNMRRLKGEDVPHHPLGVAAAESPDPEWSRSFYSAAWTDIVAPVEDLSE
;
A
#
# COMPACT_ATOMS: atom_id res chain seq x y z
N MET A 1 -24.21 27.16 -8.43
CA MET A 1 -23.68 25.94 -7.79
C MET A 1 -24.70 25.44 -6.78
N GLY A 2 -25.38 24.34 -7.10
CA GLY A 2 -26.36 23.71 -6.21
C GLY A 2 -25.73 22.70 -5.25
N LEU A 3 -26.51 22.24 -4.26
CA LEU A 3 -26.08 21.19 -3.32
C LEU A 3 -25.61 19.92 -4.04
N LYS A 4 -26.26 19.55 -5.16
CA LYS A 4 -25.87 18.41 -6.00
C LYS A 4 -24.49 18.58 -6.63
N ASP A 5 -24.14 19.79 -7.09
CA ASP A 5 -22.82 20.05 -7.68
C ASP A 5 -21.71 19.97 -6.62
N ARG A 6 -22.02 20.41 -5.39
CA ARG A 6 -21.10 20.33 -4.25
C ARG A 6 -20.86 18.88 -3.82
N ILE A 7 -21.92 18.07 -3.76
CA ILE A 7 -21.81 16.63 -3.48
C ILE A 7 -20.96 15.95 -4.55
N ARG A 8 -21.23 16.21 -5.83
CA ARG A 8 -20.49 15.61 -6.95
C ARG A 8 -19.02 16.00 -6.98
N ARG A 9 -18.70 17.23 -6.53
CA ARG A 9 -17.32 17.69 -6.38
C ARG A 9 -16.60 16.98 -5.23
N LEU A 10 -17.27 16.83 -4.09
CA LEU A 10 -16.73 16.10 -2.95
C LEU A 10 -16.54 14.61 -3.24
N GLU A 11 -17.47 13.98 -3.97
CA GLU A 11 -17.32 12.59 -4.43
C GLU A 11 -16.11 12.43 -5.37
N LYS A 12 -15.89 13.39 -6.27
CA LYS A 12 -14.76 13.37 -7.21
C LYS A 12 -13.41 13.67 -6.53
N GLU A 13 -13.41 14.54 -5.53
CA GLU A 13 -12.25 14.80 -4.67
C GLU A 13 -11.94 13.55 -3.82
N ALA A 14 -12.95 12.93 -3.22
CA ALA A 14 -12.81 11.68 -2.48
C ALA A 14 -12.35 10.50 -3.35
N GLU A 15 -12.83 10.35 -4.59
CA GLU A 15 -12.37 9.30 -5.50
C GLU A 15 -10.90 9.50 -5.94
N GLY A 16 -10.45 10.74 -6.08
CA GLY A 16 -9.04 11.06 -6.34
C GLY A 16 -8.11 10.85 -5.14
N GLU A 17 -8.69 10.80 -3.93
CA GLU A 17 -7.97 10.62 -2.66
C GLU A 17 -7.91 9.15 -2.21
N MET A 18 -8.50 8.21 -2.96
CA MET A 18 -8.58 6.81 -2.56
C MET A 18 -7.75 5.90 -3.46
N VAL A 19 -6.94 5.07 -2.81
CA VAL A 19 -6.10 4.05 -3.42
C VAL A 19 -6.88 2.76 -3.46
N LEU A 20 -7.05 2.23 -4.68
CA LEU A 20 -7.82 1.02 -4.94
C LEU A 20 -6.87 -0.14 -5.21
N VAL A 21 -6.98 -1.20 -4.42
CA VAL A 21 -6.17 -2.42 -4.56
C VAL A 21 -7.10 -3.59 -4.91
N PRO A 22 -7.05 -4.12 -6.15
CA PRO A 22 -7.79 -5.32 -6.53
C PRO A 22 -7.39 -6.52 -5.67
N GLN A 23 -8.31 -7.42 -5.37
CA GLN A 23 -8.06 -8.64 -4.58
C GLN A 23 -8.45 -9.88 -5.38
N LYS A 24 -7.89 -11.04 -5.01
CA LYS A 24 -8.08 -12.31 -5.74
C LYS A 24 -9.53 -12.80 -5.79
N ASP A 25 -10.32 -12.46 -4.78
CA ASP A 25 -11.75 -12.78 -4.69
C ASP A 25 -12.64 -11.85 -5.54
N GLY A 26 -12.05 -10.94 -6.31
CA GLY A 26 -12.75 -9.96 -7.13
C GLY A 26 -13.20 -8.71 -6.35
N THR A 27 -12.92 -8.63 -5.05
CA THR A 27 -13.18 -7.43 -4.25
C THR A 27 -12.09 -6.37 -4.47
N VAL A 28 -12.36 -5.15 -4.01
CA VAL A 28 -11.40 -4.03 -4.04
C VAL A 28 -11.25 -3.48 -2.64
N ARG A 29 -10.04 -3.52 -2.11
CA ARG A 29 -9.69 -2.82 -0.87
C ARG A 29 -9.41 -1.35 -1.20
N ARG A 30 -9.88 -0.46 -0.32
CA ARG A 30 -9.78 0.98 -0.51
C ARG A 30 -9.03 1.58 0.67
N PHE A 31 -8.07 2.43 0.37
CA PHE A 31 -7.26 3.11 1.37
C PHE A 31 -7.22 4.61 1.07
N PRO A 32 -7.06 5.48 2.08
CA PRO A 32 -6.77 6.89 1.82
C PRO A 32 -5.40 7.02 1.15
N GLN A 33 -5.17 8.10 0.40
CA GLN A 33 -3.89 8.35 -0.27
C GLN A 33 -2.71 8.41 0.72
N SER A 34 -2.94 8.87 1.96
CA SER A 34 -1.93 8.88 3.02
C SER A 34 -1.38 7.48 3.34
N ALA A 35 -2.17 6.43 3.09
CA ALA A 35 -1.76 5.05 3.30
C ALA A 35 -0.56 4.64 2.45
N LEU A 36 -0.34 5.29 1.29
CA LEU A 36 0.87 5.04 0.48
C LEU A 36 2.12 5.49 1.21
N GLN A 37 2.10 6.69 1.79
CA GLN A 37 3.21 7.22 2.58
C GLN A 37 3.44 6.39 3.84
N GLU A 38 2.38 6.03 4.56
CA GLU A 38 2.45 5.20 5.77
C GLU A 38 3.01 3.79 5.46
N SER A 39 2.55 3.18 4.37
CA SER A 39 3.06 1.87 3.91
C SER A 39 4.53 1.96 3.48
N PHE A 40 4.91 3.02 2.76
CA PHE A 40 6.31 3.26 2.39
C PHE A 40 7.21 3.37 3.62
N MET A 41 6.82 4.19 4.60
CA MET A 41 7.57 4.37 5.84
C MET A 41 7.68 3.07 6.64
N THR A 42 6.59 2.28 6.69
CA THR A 42 6.60 0.96 7.34
C THR A 42 7.61 0.03 6.67
N ASN A 43 7.61 -0.04 5.34
CA ASN A 43 8.56 -0.86 4.59
C ASN A 43 10.01 -0.41 4.81
N MET A 44 10.26 0.91 4.88
CA MET A 44 11.59 1.45 5.21
C MET A 44 12.07 1.10 6.61
N ARG A 45 11.18 1.07 7.61
CA ARG A 45 11.51 0.66 8.99
C ARG A 45 11.85 -0.84 9.02
N ARG A 46 11.07 -1.67 8.33
CA ARG A 46 11.34 -3.11 8.19
C ARG A 46 12.67 -3.38 7.47
N LEU A 47 12.99 -2.64 6.41
CA LEU A 47 14.29 -2.74 5.72
C LEU A 47 15.48 -2.41 6.63
N LYS A 48 15.29 -1.55 7.63
CA LYS A 48 16.32 -1.25 8.64
C LYS A 48 16.43 -2.32 9.73
N GLY A 49 15.65 -3.40 9.64
CA GLY A 49 15.56 -4.45 10.64
C GLY A 49 14.67 -4.12 11.83
N GLU A 50 13.85 -3.05 11.77
CA GLU A 50 12.87 -2.80 12.84
C GLU A 50 11.72 -3.82 12.76
N ASP A 51 11.40 -4.45 13.89
CA ASP A 51 10.25 -5.35 14.01
C ASP A 51 8.95 -4.55 14.20
N VAL A 52 8.42 -4.05 13.09
CA VAL A 52 7.13 -3.33 13.02
C VAL A 52 6.16 -4.09 12.12
N PRO A 53 4.87 -4.21 12.47
CA PRO A 53 3.91 -4.96 11.66
C PRO A 53 3.76 -4.35 10.26
N HIS A 54 3.48 -5.19 9.26
CA HIS A 54 3.18 -4.73 7.91
C HIS A 54 1.99 -3.79 7.88
N HIS A 55 2.06 -2.77 7.03
CA HIS A 55 0.94 -1.85 6.83
C HIS A 55 -0.20 -2.57 6.09
N PRO A 56 -1.49 -2.34 6.43
CA PRO A 56 -2.63 -3.01 5.78
C PRO A 56 -2.68 -2.84 4.25
N LEU A 57 -2.23 -1.69 3.74
CA LEU A 57 -2.09 -1.47 2.29
C LEU A 57 -1.04 -2.41 1.69
N GLY A 58 0.10 -2.61 2.35
CA GLY A 58 1.16 -3.48 1.85
C GLY A 58 0.77 -4.95 1.85
N VAL A 59 -0.01 -5.40 2.84
CA VAL A 59 -0.62 -6.74 2.84
C VAL A 59 -1.60 -6.88 1.67
N ALA A 60 -2.50 -5.92 1.49
CA ALA A 60 -3.46 -5.93 0.38
C ALA A 60 -2.76 -5.91 -0.99
N ALA A 61 -1.67 -5.15 -1.11
CA ALA A 61 -0.86 -5.09 -2.32
C ALA A 61 -0.19 -6.43 -2.63
N ALA A 62 0.39 -7.10 -1.63
CA ALA A 62 1.02 -8.41 -1.79
C ALA A 62 0.03 -9.51 -2.19
N GLU A 63 -1.21 -9.44 -1.69
CA GLU A 63 -2.28 -10.39 -2.01
C GLU A 63 -2.98 -10.09 -3.35
N SER A 64 -2.74 -8.92 -3.94
CA SER A 64 -3.37 -8.49 -5.19
C SER A 64 -3.02 -9.41 -6.35
N PRO A 65 -3.99 -9.76 -7.23
CA PRO A 65 -3.71 -10.45 -8.48
C PRO A 65 -3.02 -9.55 -9.51
N ASP A 66 -3.04 -8.22 -9.29
CA ASP A 66 -2.44 -7.25 -10.17
C ASP A 66 -0.91 -7.20 -9.95
N PRO A 67 -0.09 -7.47 -10.99
CA PRO A 67 1.36 -7.35 -10.91
C PRO A 67 1.85 -5.96 -10.52
N GLU A 68 1.14 -4.90 -10.88
CA GLU A 68 1.50 -3.53 -10.50
C GLU A 68 1.44 -3.34 -8.98
N TRP A 69 0.52 -4.03 -8.31
CA TRP A 69 0.41 -4.01 -6.85
C TRP A 69 1.33 -5.01 -6.17
N SER A 70 1.25 -6.28 -6.56
CA SER A 70 1.97 -7.39 -5.90
C SER A 70 3.49 -7.27 -5.98
N ARG A 71 4.01 -6.59 -7.03
CA ARG A 71 5.44 -6.34 -7.24
C ARG A 71 5.86 -4.90 -6.92
N SER A 72 4.93 -4.04 -6.46
CA SER A 72 5.26 -2.67 -6.08
C SER A 72 6.13 -2.62 -4.83
N PHE A 73 6.82 -1.49 -4.65
CA PHE A 73 7.50 -1.16 -3.39
C PHE A 73 6.57 -1.14 -2.18
N TYR A 74 5.26 -0.92 -2.39
CA TYR A 74 4.27 -0.91 -1.31
C TYR A 74 3.92 -2.32 -0.85
N SER A 75 4.14 -3.35 -1.67
CA SER A 75 3.89 -4.75 -1.34
C SER A 75 4.69 -5.21 -0.13
N ALA A 76 4.02 -5.83 0.84
CA ALA A 76 4.67 -6.44 2.01
C ALA A 76 5.71 -7.49 1.59
N ALA A 77 5.42 -8.23 0.51
CA ALA A 77 6.31 -9.25 -0.06
C ALA A 77 7.68 -8.67 -0.45
N TRP A 78 7.78 -7.37 -0.73
CA TRP A 78 9.02 -6.72 -1.10
C TRP A 78 10.02 -6.68 0.08
N THR A 79 9.53 -6.51 1.31
CA THR A 79 10.40 -6.46 2.51
C THR A 79 10.70 -7.82 3.11
N ASP A 80 9.90 -8.85 2.82
CA ASP A 80 10.14 -10.21 3.30
C ASP A 80 11.24 -10.94 2.48
N ILE A 81 11.64 -10.39 1.32
CA ILE A 81 12.74 -10.91 0.48
C ILE A 81 14.10 -10.45 0.98
N VAL A 82 14.16 -9.34 1.74
CA VAL A 82 15.42 -8.79 2.25
C VAL A 82 15.79 -9.51 3.52
N ALA A 83 16.19 -10.78 3.38
CA ALA A 83 16.94 -11.47 4.42
C ALA A 83 18.13 -10.59 4.85
N PRO A 84 18.54 -10.60 6.13
CA PRO A 84 19.74 -9.90 6.53
C PRO A 84 20.88 -10.33 5.60
N VAL A 85 21.51 -9.36 4.94
CA VAL A 85 22.71 -9.61 4.14
C VAL A 85 23.70 -10.26 5.10
N GLU A 86 24.09 -11.51 4.83
CA GLU A 86 25.14 -12.17 5.61
C GLU A 86 26.33 -11.22 5.66
N ASP A 87 26.75 -10.89 6.87
CA ASP A 87 27.92 -10.06 7.08
C ASP A 87 29.15 -10.88 6.63
N LEU A 88 29.68 -10.55 5.45
CA LEU A 88 30.85 -11.20 4.85
C LEU A 88 32.17 -10.55 5.31
N SER A 89 32.17 -9.79 6.41
CA SER A 89 33.42 -9.28 6.96
C SER A 89 34.16 -10.40 7.74
N GLU A 90 35.19 -10.96 7.08
CA GLU A 90 36.24 -11.80 7.68
C GLU A 90 37.16 -11.00 8.61
#